data_AF-A0A7L2Z7D2-F1
#
_entry.id   AF-A0A7L2Z7D2-F1
#
_cell.length_a   1.000
_cell.length_b   1.000
_cell.length_c   1.000
_cell.angle_alpha   90.00
_cell.angle_beta   90.00
_cell.angle_gamma   90.00
#
_symmetry.space_group_name_H-M   'P 1'
#
loop_
_entity.id
_entity.type
_entity.pdbx_description
1 polymer ?
#
loop_
_entity_poly.entity_id
_entity_poly.type
_entity_poly.pdbx_seq_one_letter_code
_entity_poly.pdbx_strand_id
1 'polypeptide(L)'
;SPGGGQHYDYYGWQPESLPHGRFYGREPQCLDIPPDMQLCRDVGYKRMRLPNLLEHETMAEAKQQASSWVPLLAKQCHTDTQLFLCSLFAPVCLDRPVYPCRSLCEVVRDSCAPVMESYGFPWPEMLHCGKFPSDHELCIAVQFGNSKVTPPPVSKICTQCEMEHKADGMMEQMCSSDF
;
A
#
# COMPACT_ATOMS: atom_id res chain seq x y z
N SER A 1 -5.01 48.56 -64.06
CA SER A 1 -5.69 49.18 -62.91
C SER A 1 -6.63 48.18 -62.25
N PRO A 2 -6.80 48.24 -60.92
CA PRO A 2 -6.77 47.07 -60.03
C PRO A 2 -8.09 46.77 -59.31
N GLY A 3 -8.10 45.69 -58.53
CA GLY A 3 -9.11 45.36 -57.51
C GLY A 3 -9.40 43.86 -57.55
N GLY A 4 -8.91 43.00 -56.65
CA GLY A 4 -8.71 43.15 -55.22
C GLY A 4 -9.24 41.86 -54.58
N GLY A 5 -8.56 40.73 -54.81
CA GLY A 5 -8.89 39.45 -54.18
C GLY A 5 -8.24 39.38 -52.81
N GLN A 6 -9.04 39.34 -51.74
CA GLN A 6 -8.55 39.01 -50.41
C GLN A 6 -8.29 37.51 -50.36
N HIS A 7 -7.02 37.13 -50.47
CA HIS A 7 -6.53 35.80 -50.18
C HIS A 7 -6.53 35.62 -48.66
N TYR A 8 -7.37 34.72 -48.15
CA TYR A 8 -7.20 34.23 -46.79
C TYR A 8 -5.99 33.31 -46.80
N ASP A 9 -4.85 33.78 -46.29
CA ASP A 9 -3.69 32.93 -46.03
C ASP A 9 -4.05 31.96 -44.89
N TYR A 10 -4.55 30.78 -45.26
CA TYR A 10 -4.57 29.63 -44.38
C TYR A 10 -3.13 29.16 -44.24
N TYR A 11 -2.42 29.74 -43.27
CA TYR A 11 -1.03 29.41 -43.00
C TYR A 11 -0.87 27.89 -42.81
N GLY A 12 -0.32 27.25 -43.84
CA GLY A 12 0.19 25.90 -43.79
C GLY A 12 1.37 25.87 -42.84
N TRP A 13 1.14 25.37 -41.64
CA TRP A 13 2.20 25.03 -40.71
C TRP A 13 2.98 23.83 -41.26
N GLN A 14 4.21 24.09 -41.70
CA GLN A 14 5.23 23.06 -41.78
C GLN A 14 5.48 22.56 -40.36
N PRO A 15 5.45 21.25 -40.08
CA PRO A 15 5.96 20.75 -38.81
C PRO A 15 7.48 20.84 -38.88
N GLU A 16 8.01 22.01 -38.53
CA GLU A 16 9.34 22.08 -37.96
C GLU A 16 9.38 21.06 -36.83
N SER A 17 10.45 20.27 -36.80
CA SER A 17 10.72 19.19 -35.87
C SER A 17 10.47 19.61 -34.41
N LEU A 18 9.22 19.48 -33.98
CA LEU A 18 8.84 19.45 -32.58
C LEU A 18 9.51 18.20 -31.99
N PRO A 19 10.33 18.30 -30.94
CA PRO A 19 10.68 17.13 -30.17
C PRO A 19 9.36 16.61 -29.60
N HIS A 20 8.87 15.55 -30.23
CA HIS A 20 7.63 14.89 -29.92
C HIS A 20 7.51 14.68 -28.40
N GLY A 21 6.31 14.91 -27.89
CA GLY A 21 5.97 14.96 -26.47
C GLY A 21 6.69 13.93 -25.61
N ARG A 22 7.44 14.42 -24.62
CA ARG A 22 8.02 13.60 -23.55
C ARG A 22 7.00 13.30 -22.44
N PHE A 23 5.85 12.76 -22.81
CA PHE A 23 5.00 12.00 -21.89
C PHE A 23 5.06 10.50 -22.20
N TYR A 24 6.17 10.02 -22.78
CA TYR A 24 6.59 8.65 -22.54
C TYR A 24 7.05 8.61 -21.08
N GLY A 25 6.21 8.03 -20.21
CA GLY A 25 6.57 7.77 -18.82
C GLY A 25 7.97 7.18 -18.77
N ARG A 26 8.80 7.74 -17.88
CA ARG A 26 10.19 7.32 -17.71
C ARG A 26 10.24 5.79 -17.61
N GLU A 27 11.11 5.17 -18.40
CA GLU A 27 11.25 3.72 -18.40
C GLU A 27 11.51 3.23 -16.97
N PRO A 28 10.82 2.16 -16.51
CA PRO A 28 10.94 1.72 -15.14
C PRO A 28 12.39 1.36 -14.82
N GLN A 29 12.91 1.93 -13.72
CA GLN A 29 14.25 1.63 -13.26
C GLN A 29 14.18 0.43 -12.32
N CYS A 30 14.94 -0.62 -12.63
CA CYS A 30 15.06 -1.77 -11.76
C CYS A 30 16.26 -1.62 -10.82
N LEU A 31 16.00 -1.63 -9.52
CA LEU A 31 17.00 -1.46 -8.46
C LEU A 31 16.92 -2.63 -7.49
N ASP A 32 18.02 -2.92 -6.79
CA ASP A 32 17.99 -3.90 -5.71
C ASP A 32 17.18 -3.37 -4.52
N ILE A 33 16.40 -4.25 -3.90
CA ILE A 33 15.70 -3.94 -2.65
C ILE A 33 16.79 -3.81 -1.57
N PRO A 34 16.94 -2.63 -0.94
CA PRO A 34 18.01 -2.44 0.00
C PRO A 34 17.73 -3.27 1.26
N PRO A 35 18.76 -3.87 1.87
CA PRO A 35 18.58 -4.80 2.99
C PRO A 35 17.93 -4.14 4.21
N ASP A 36 17.98 -2.81 4.32
CA ASP A 36 17.37 -2.03 5.38
C ASP A 36 15.91 -1.62 5.11
N MET A 37 15.33 -1.99 3.96
CA MET A 37 13.89 -1.90 3.70
C MET A 37 13.17 -3.06 4.38
N GLN A 38 13.03 -2.97 5.71
CA GLN A 38 12.54 -4.05 6.59
C GLN A 38 11.22 -4.67 6.12
N LEU A 39 10.30 -3.86 5.59
CA LEU A 39 9.01 -4.33 5.09
C LEU A 39 9.15 -5.45 4.06
N CYS A 40 10.11 -5.32 3.14
CA CYS A 40 10.27 -6.20 1.98
C CYS A 40 11.59 -6.97 1.96
N ARG A 41 12.21 -7.10 3.13
CA ARG A 41 13.34 -8.00 3.31
C ARG A 41 12.87 -9.44 3.14
N ASP A 42 13.63 -10.24 2.40
CA ASP A 42 13.42 -11.67 2.19
C ASP A 42 12.05 -12.07 1.59
N VAL A 43 11.41 -11.16 0.84
CA VAL A 43 10.08 -11.39 0.21
C VAL A 43 10.09 -12.38 -0.96
N GLY A 44 11.24 -12.98 -1.29
CA GLY A 44 11.38 -14.00 -2.34
C GLY A 44 11.93 -13.51 -3.69
N TYR A 45 12.17 -12.20 -3.83
CA TYR A 45 12.89 -11.61 -4.96
C TYR A 45 13.81 -10.49 -4.48
N LYS A 46 14.78 -10.09 -5.32
CA LYS A 46 15.85 -9.16 -4.93
C LYS A 46 15.76 -7.78 -5.57
N ARG A 47 15.03 -7.65 -6.68
CA ARG A 47 14.96 -6.41 -7.47
C ARG A 47 13.53 -5.91 -7.60
N MET A 48 13.37 -4.61 -7.39
CA MET A 48 12.11 -3.90 -7.53
C MET A 48 12.19 -2.85 -8.64
N ARG A 49 11.03 -2.40 -9.14
CA ARG A 49 10.93 -1.28 -10.08
C ARG A 49 10.58 0.04 -9.38
N LEU A 50 11.10 1.15 -9.93
CA LEU A 50 10.65 2.51 -9.67
C LEU A 50 10.18 3.19 -10.97
N PRO A 51 9.14 4.06 -10.94
CA PRO A 51 8.28 4.31 -9.78
C PRO A 51 7.51 3.05 -9.35
N ASN A 52 7.25 2.92 -8.05
CA ASN A 52 6.47 1.79 -7.53
C ASN A 52 4.96 2.00 -7.74
N LEU A 53 4.11 1.06 -7.29
CA LEU A 53 2.67 1.13 -7.55
C LEU A 53 1.94 2.14 -6.65
N LEU A 54 2.68 2.81 -5.78
CA LEU A 54 2.24 3.95 -4.96
C LEU A 54 2.88 5.27 -5.44
N GLU A 55 3.43 5.27 -6.66
CA GLU A 55 3.98 6.46 -7.33
C GLU A 55 5.23 7.07 -6.68
N HIS A 56 5.87 6.37 -5.74
CA HIS A 56 7.16 6.81 -5.22
C HIS A 56 8.22 6.68 -6.31
N GLU A 57 8.94 7.77 -6.59
CA GLU A 57 9.92 7.82 -7.68
C GLU A 57 11.33 7.45 -7.24
N THR A 58 11.60 7.54 -5.94
CA THR A 58 12.94 7.35 -5.38
C THR A 58 12.97 6.23 -4.35
N MET A 59 14.13 5.57 -4.25
CA MET A 59 14.34 4.51 -3.25
C MET A 59 14.21 5.05 -1.81
N ALA A 60 14.67 6.28 -1.56
CA ALA A 60 14.61 6.92 -0.25
C ALA A 60 13.14 7.12 0.19
N GLU A 61 12.31 7.63 -0.70
CA GLU A 61 10.88 7.83 -0.47
C GLU A 61 10.14 6.49 -0.25
N ALA A 62 10.35 5.52 -1.15
CA ALA A 62 9.74 4.20 -1.03
C ALA A 62 10.10 3.52 0.30
N LYS A 63 11.39 3.57 0.69
CA LYS A 63 11.87 3.02 1.96
C LYS A 63 11.29 3.76 3.17
N GLN A 64 11.25 5.10 3.13
CA GLN A 64 10.71 5.90 4.22
C GLN A 64 9.23 5.58 4.45
N GLN A 65 8.43 5.58 3.38
CA GLN A 65 7.00 5.29 3.48
C GLN A 65 6.73 3.83 3.85
N ALA A 66 7.51 2.87 3.31
CA ALA A 66 7.44 1.47 3.71
C ALA A 66 7.75 1.25 5.20
N SER A 67 8.64 2.05 5.80
CA SER A 67 9.02 1.89 7.21
C SER A 67 7.84 2.09 8.17
N SER A 68 6.87 2.94 7.82
CA SER A 68 5.65 3.17 8.60
C SER A 68 4.73 1.95 8.70
N TRP A 69 4.91 0.95 7.83
CA TRP A 69 4.11 -0.29 7.80
C TRP A 69 4.74 -1.44 8.58
N VAL A 70 6.00 -1.32 9.00
CA VAL A 70 6.70 -2.35 9.77
C VAL A 70 5.99 -2.69 11.09
N PRO A 71 5.43 -1.72 11.86
CA PRO A 71 4.67 -2.04 13.07
C PRO A 71 3.44 -2.91 12.80
N LEU A 72 2.73 -2.71 11.68
CA LEU A 72 1.58 -3.54 11.30
C LEU A 72 2.02 -4.96 10.96
N LEU A 73 3.13 -5.11 10.22
CA LEU A 73 3.71 -6.42 9.91
C LEU A 73 4.07 -7.18 11.20
N ALA A 74 4.61 -6.49 12.20
CA ALA A 74 4.93 -7.08 13.50
C ALA A 74 3.70 -7.56 14.30
N LYS A 75 2.49 -7.05 13.98
CA LYS A 75 1.23 -7.56 14.57
C LYS A 75 0.79 -8.90 14.00
N GLN A 76 1.30 -9.29 12.83
CA GLN A 76 1.01 -10.57 12.19
C GLN A 76 -0.50 -10.86 12.05
N CYS A 77 -1.28 -9.82 11.73
CA CYS A 77 -2.73 -9.93 11.55
C CYS A 77 -3.13 -10.89 10.40
N HIS A 78 -2.31 -10.98 9.36
CA HIS A 78 -2.46 -11.96 8.28
C HIS A 78 -1.08 -12.38 7.76
N THR A 79 -0.97 -13.60 7.23
CA THR A 79 0.32 -14.13 6.72
C THR A 79 0.74 -13.50 5.40
N ASP A 80 -0.24 -13.15 4.56
CA ASP A 80 0.03 -12.48 3.28
C ASP A 80 0.21 -10.96 3.39
N THR A 81 0.21 -10.38 4.60
CA THR A 81 0.37 -8.93 4.79
C THR A 81 1.67 -8.42 4.19
N GLN A 82 2.78 -9.15 4.38
CA GLN A 82 4.07 -8.78 3.80
C GLN A 82 4.03 -8.79 2.27
N LEU A 83 3.50 -9.88 1.70
CA LEU A 83 3.37 -10.05 0.26
C LEU A 83 2.54 -8.93 -0.35
N PHE A 84 1.37 -8.65 0.23
CA PHE A 84 0.46 -7.60 -0.23
C PHE A 84 1.15 -6.24 -0.24
N LEU A 85 1.73 -5.82 0.89
CA LEU A 85 2.35 -4.50 0.99
C LEU A 85 3.57 -4.38 0.07
N CYS A 86 4.39 -5.42 -0.04
CA CYS A 86 5.57 -5.41 -0.92
C CYS A 86 5.23 -5.45 -2.41
N SER A 87 4.09 -6.04 -2.79
CA SER A 87 3.61 -5.93 -4.17
C SER A 87 3.38 -4.47 -4.61
N LEU A 88 3.13 -3.57 -3.65
CA LEU A 88 2.90 -2.15 -3.90
C LEU A 88 4.14 -1.29 -3.69
N PHE A 89 4.84 -1.48 -2.56
CA PHE A 89 6.03 -0.69 -2.19
C PHE A 89 7.29 -1.10 -2.94
N ALA A 90 7.44 -2.39 -3.23
CA ALA A 90 8.63 -2.97 -3.85
C ALA A 90 8.27 -3.91 -5.02
N PRO A 91 7.39 -3.54 -5.97
CA PRO A 91 6.92 -4.43 -7.03
C PRO A 91 8.08 -5.08 -7.79
N VAL A 92 7.93 -6.36 -8.14
CA VAL A 92 8.92 -7.12 -8.91
C VAL A 92 9.31 -6.35 -10.17
N CYS A 93 10.62 -6.33 -10.47
CA CYS A 93 11.15 -5.77 -11.70
C CYS A 93 10.65 -6.55 -12.93
N LEU A 94 9.58 -6.07 -13.54
CA LEU A 94 8.99 -6.55 -14.79
C LEU A 94 8.59 -5.35 -15.66
N ASP A 95 8.60 -5.52 -16.99
CA ASP A 95 8.22 -4.48 -17.95
C ASP A 95 6.82 -3.92 -17.66
N ARG A 96 5.89 -4.83 -17.39
CA ARG A 96 4.51 -4.49 -16.99
C ARG A 96 4.32 -4.71 -15.49
N PRO A 97 3.69 -3.76 -14.78
CA PRO A 97 3.40 -3.92 -13.37
C PRO A 97 2.37 -5.04 -13.16
N VAL A 98 2.56 -5.83 -12.11
CA VAL A 98 1.59 -6.83 -11.66
C VAL A 98 1.06 -6.38 -10.31
N TYR A 99 -0.25 -6.14 -10.23
CA TYR A 99 -0.94 -5.69 -9.02
C TYR A 99 -1.33 -6.89 -8.14
N PRO A 100 -1.55 -6.70 -6.83
CA PRO A 100 -2.25 -7.70 -6.03
C PRO A 100 -3.67 -7.90 -6.54
N CYS A 101 -4.19 -9.11 -6.46
CA CYS A 101 -5.60 -9.37 -6.74
C CYS A 101 -6.48 -8.69 -5.68
N ARG A 102 -7.72 -8.34 -6.06
CA ARG A 102 -8.70 -7.78 -5.12
C ARG A 102 -8.94 -8.69 -3.92
N SER A 103 -9.05 -10.00 -4.13
CA SER A 103 -9.22 -10.98 -3.06
C SER A 103 -8.09 -10.93 -2.01
N LEU A 104 -6.84 -10.82 -2.46
CA LEU A 104 -5.67 -10.70 -1.58
C LEU A 104 -5.75 -9.42 -0.74
N CYS A 105 -6.10 -8.30 -1.35
CA CYS A 105 -6.31 -7.05 -0.62
C CYS A 105 -7.43 -7.20 0.42
N GLU A 106 -8.57 -7.77 0.05
CA GLU A 106 -9.74 -7.89 0.92
C GLU A 106 -9.44 -8.76 2.14
N VAL A 107 -8.82 -9.92 1.94
CA VAL A 107 -8.46 -10.82 3.04
C VAL A 107 -7.46 -10.17 4.00
N VAL A 108 -6.45 -9.45 3.48
CA VAL A 108 -5.49 -8.72 4.32
C VAL A 108 -6.16 -7.55 5.04
N ARG A 109 -6.98 -6.76 4.34
CA ARG A 109 -7.75 -5.65 4.93
C ARG A 109 -8.64 -6.15 6.06
N ASP A 110 -9.43 -7.18 5.83
CA ASP A 110 -10.41 -7.67 6.81
C ASP A 110 -9.72 -8.19 8.08
N SER A 111 -8.50 -8.73 7.93
CA SER A 111 -7.68 -9.19 9.05
C SER A 111 -6.95 -8.06 9.79
N CYS A 112 -6.48 -7.03 9.06
CA CYS A 112 -5.55 -6.02 9.58
C CYS A 112 -6.18 -4.66 9.87
N ALA A 113 -7.28 -4.28 9.20
CA ALA A 113 -7.97 -3.02 9.43
C ALA A 113 -8.48 -2.86 10.88
N PRO A 114 -9.10 -3.88 11.52
CA PRO A 114 -9.50 -3.77 12.93
C PRO A 114 -8.30 -3.54 13.87
N VAL A 115 -7.15 -4.14 13.53
CA VAL A 115 -5.90 -3.92 14.27
C VAL A 115 -5.45 -2.47 14.12
N MET A 116 -5.43 -1.91 12.91
CA MET A 116 -5.10 -0.49 12.71
C MET A 116 -6.06 0.45 13.44
N GLU A 117 -7.36 0.18 13.37
CA GLU A 117 -8.41 1.00 13.99
C GLU A 117 -8.28 1.04 15.52
N SER A 118 -7.88 -0.06 16.15
CA SER A 118 -7.62 -0.11 17.60
C SER A 118 -6.48 0.83 18.05
N TYR A 119 -5.63 1.26 17.13
CA TYR A 119 -4.57 2.27 17.36
C TYR A 119 -4.93 3.64 16.78
N GLY A 120 -6.17 3.85 16.31
CA GLY A 120 -6.65 5.12 15.78
C GLY A 120 -6.27 5.40 14.33
N PHE A 121 -5.87 4.37 13.57
CA PHE A 121 -5.52 4.51 12.15
C PHE A 121 -6.56 3.80 11.27
N PRO A 122 -7.27 4.51 10.37
CA PRO A 122 -8.16 3.86 9.42
C PRO A 122 -7.36 3.15 8.31
N TRP A 123 -8.01 2.18 7.64
CA TRP A 123 -7.46 1.61 6.41
C TRP A 123 -7.34 2.70 5.33
N PRO A 124 -6.14 2.96 4.77
CA PRO A 124 -5.93 4.13 3.92
C PRO A 124 -6.46 3.93 2.50
N GLU A 125 -6.88 5.02 1.88
CA GLU A 125 -7.45 5.03 0.53
C GLU A 125 -6.48 4.48 -0.54
N MET A 126 -5.17 4.67 -0.37
CA MET A 126 -4.18 4.10 -1.30
C MET A 126 -4.19 2.57 -1.34
N LEU A 127 -4.74 1.91 -0.32
CA LEU A 127 -4.91 0.46 -0.22
C LEU A 127 -6.37 0.04 -0.41
N HIS A 128 -7.24 0.91 -0.93
CA HIS A 128 -8.64 0.57 -1.16
C HIS A 128 -8.76 -0.54 -2.22
N CYS A 129 -9.36 -1.68 -1.85
CA CYS A 129 -9.34 -2.89 -2.68
C CYS A 129 -10.05 -2.74 -4.03
N GLY A 130 -10.95 -1.76 -4.17
CA GLY A 130 -11.59 -1.44 -5.46
C GLY A 130 -10.61 -0.97 -6.53
N LYS A 131 -9.40 -0.54 -6.16
CA LYS A 131 -8.33 -0.14 -7.09
C LYS A 131 -7.61 -1.34 -7.74
N PHE A 132 -7.82 -2.54 -7.22
CA PHE A 132 -7.11 -3.74 -7.66
C PHE A 132 -7.93 -4.60 -8.63
N PRO A 133 -7.24 -5.29 -9.57
CA PRO A 133 -7.86 -6.16 -10.56
C PRO A 133 -8.61 -7.32 -9.91
N SER A 134 -9.60 -7.85 -10.63
CA SER A 134 -10.29 -9.08 -10.21
C SER A 134 -9.40 -10.30 -10.39
N ASP A 135 -9.68 -11.38 -9.66
CA ASP A 135 -8.92 -12.65 -9.70
C ASP A 135 -8.89 -13.36 -11.07
N HIS A 136 -9.74 -12.95 -12.02
CA HIS A 136 -9.74 -13.48 -13.39
C HIS A 136 -8.68 -12.82 -14.29
N GLU A 137 -8.06 -11.72 -13.84
CA GLU A 137 -6.99 -11.02 -14.54
C GLU A 137 -5.61 -11.44 -14.01
N LEU A 138 -4.53 -11.03 -14.68
CA LEU A 138 -3.18 -11.30 -14.20
C LEU A 138 -2.87 -10.45 -12.95
N CYS A 139 -2.85 -11.09 -11.79
CA CYS A 139 -2.56 -10.45 -10.51
C CYS A 139 -1.93 -11.43 -9.50
N ILE A 140 -1.39 -10.89 -8.41
CA ILE A 140 -0.80 -11.68 -7.31
C ILE A 140 -1.93 -12.13 -6.39
N ALA A 141 -2.21 -13.44 -6.38
CA ALA A 141 -3.23 -14.05 -5.54
C ALA A 141 -2.72 -14.37 -4.13
N VAL A 142 -3.66 -14.69 -3.24
CA VAL A 142 -3.41 -15.22 -1.89
C VAL A 142 -2.57 -16.50 -1.94
N GLN A 143 -1.64 -16.64 -0.99
CA GLN A 143 -0.81 -17.85 -0.89
C GLN A 143 -1.56 -18.88 -0.04
N PHE A 144 -2.33 -19.76 -0.68
CA PHE A 144 -2.96 -20.90 0.01
C PHE A 144 -1.90 -21.97 0.34
N GLY A 145 -1.06 -21.67 1.32
CA GLY A 145 0.00 -22.54 1.80
C GLY A 145 0.34 -22.23 3.25
N ASN A 146 -0.30 -22.97 4.16
CA ASN A 146 0.16 -23.23 5.54
C ASN A 146 -0.29 -22.31 6.70
N SER A 147 -1.43 -21.63 6.62
CA SER A 147 -1.99 -20.93 7.79
C SER A 147 -3.34 -21.48 8.19
N LYS A 148 -3.32 -22.27 9.26
CA LYS A 148 -4.51 -22.47 10.10
C LYS A 148 -5.03 -21.07 10.44
N VAL A 149 -6.25 -20.77 10.01
CA VAL A 149 -6.99 -19.58 10.43
C VAL A 149 -7.05 -19.65 11.95
N THR A 150 -6.14 -18.93 12.61
CA THR A 150 -6.25 -18.71 14.05
C THR A 150 -7.27 -17.59 14.17
N PRO A 151 -8.40 -17.78 14.84
CA PRO A 151 -9.35 -16.70 15.05
C PRO A 151 -8.61 -15.51 15.67
N PRO A 152 -9.00 -14.27 15.34
CA PRO A 152 -8.38 -13.09 15.91
C PRO A 152 -8.38 -13.24 17.44
N PRO A 153 -7.27 -12.91 18.13
CA PRO A 153 -7.30 -12.84 19.57
C PRO A 153 -8.35 -11.80 19.92
N VAL A 154 -9.45 -12.25 20.51
CA VAL A 154 -10.45 -11.36 21.11
C VAL A 154 -9.66 -10.49 22.07
N SER A 155 -9.52 -9.21 21.74
CA SER A 155 -8.93 -8.23 22.63
C SER A 155 -9.76 -8.30 23.90
N LYS A 156 -9.18 -8.82 24.98
CA LYS A 156 -9.76 -8.67 26.30
C LYS A 156 -9.71 -7.17 26.57
N ILE A 157 -10.83 -6.51 26.30
CA ILE A 157 -11.15 -5.21 26.87
C ILE A 157 -10.84 -5.37 28.36
N CYS A 158 -10.01 -4.47 28.90
CA CYS A 158 -9.67 -4.52 30.31
C CYS A 158 -10.99 -4.53 31.09
N THR A 159 -11.20 -5.53 31.93
CA THR A 159 -12.41 -5.73 32.74
C THR A 159 -12.69 -4.55 33.67
N GLN A 160 -11.78 -3.58 33.74
CA GLN A 160 -11.93 -2.32 34.44
C GLN A 160 -13.00 -1.40 33.82
N CYS A 161 -13.39 -1.58 32.55
CA CYS A 161 -14.46 -0.78 31.93
C CYS A 161 -15.88 -1.38 32.07
N GLU A 162 -16.04 -2.57 32.67
CA GLU A 162 -17.36 -3.21 32.84
C GLU A 162 -18.01 -2.95 34.22
N MET A 163 -17.37 -2.21 35.13
CA MET A 163 -17.88 -2.03 36.50
C MET A 163 -18.13 -0.58 36.92
N GLU A 164 -18.70 0.25 36.04
CA GLU A 164 -19.17 1.60 36.40
C GLU A 164 -20.55 1.63 37.11
N HIS A 165 -20.87 0.67 37.98
CA HIS A 165 -22.11 0.74 38.77
C HIS A 165 -22.04 0.21 40.22
N LYS A 166 -20.89 0.24 40.89
CA LYS A 166 -20.87 0.05 42.35
C LYS A 166 -19.85 0.96 43.04
N ALA A 167 -20.36 2.06 43.59
CA ALA A 167 -19.61 3.15 44.24
C ALA A 167 -18.98 2.79 45.61
N ASP A 168 -18.83 1.51 45.94
CA ASP A 168 -18.26 1.09 47.23
C ASP A 168 -16.85 0.46 47.12
N GLY A 169 -16.35 0.20 45.90
CA GLY A 169 -15.04 -0.44 45.69
C GLY A 169 -13.84 0.51 45.53
N MET A 170 -14.08 1.83 45.46
CA MET A 170 -13.04 2.80 45.08
C MET A 170 -11.96 3.06 46.14
N MET A 171 -12.18 2.62 47.39
CA MET A 171 -11.20 2.83 48.47
C MET A 171 -10.19 1.67 48.59
N GLU A 172 -10.53 0.47 48.11
CA GLU A 172 -9.70 -0.73 48.30
C GLU A 172 -8.67 -0.92 47.19
N GLN A 173 -8.91 -0.37 45.99
CA GLN A 173 -7.96 -0.43 44.87
C GLN A 173 -6.75 0.52 45.01
N MET A 174 -6.78 1.49 45.94
CA MET A 174 -5.63 2.37 46.21
C MET A 174 -4.60 1.73 47.15
N CYS A 175 -4.95 0.65 47.86
CA CYS A 175 -4.05 -0.04 48.79
C CYS A 175 -3.32 -1.26 48.19
N SER A 176 -3.47 -1.54 46.89
CA SER A 176 -2.83 -2.70 46.25
C SER A 176 -1.85 -2.34 45.13
N SER A 177 -1.48 -1.06 45.02
CA SER A 177 -0.41 -0.62 44.11
C SER A 177 0.80 -0.21 44.96
N ASP A 178 1.73 -1.15 45.16
CA ASP A 178 3.09 -0.82 45.64
C ASP A 178 3.83 -0.01 44.56
N PHE A 179 4.59 1.00 45.02
CA PHE A 179 5.33 2.00 44.24
C PHE A 179 6.59 1.45 43.57
#